data_AF-A0A258LP07-F1
#
_entry.id   AF-A0A258LP07-F1
#
_cell.length_a   1.000
_cell.length_b   1.000
_cell.length_c   1.000
_cell.angle_alpha   90.00
_cell.angle_beta   90.00
_cell.angle_gamma   90.00
#
_symmetry.space_group_name_H-M   'P 1'
#
loop_
_entity.id
_entity.type
_entity.pdbx_description
1 polymer ?
#
loop_
_entity_poly.entity_id
_entity_poly.type
_entity_poly.pdbx_seq_one_letter_code
_entity_poly.pdbx_strand_id
1 'polypeptide(L)'
;MSDTDTATPNAPAIVSQIPEAELTRLTDDIVAAMKSVYDPEIPVDIYELGLIYKVDIADDRSVAVEMTLTTPNCPAAAELPGMVENAVASVP
;
A
#
# COMPACT_ATOMS: atom_id res chain seq x y z
N MET A 1 29.97 -12.76 -44.24
CA MET A 1 28.50 -12.80 -44.27
C MET A 1 28.04 -13.45 -42.98
N SER A 2 27.04 -12.86 -42.31
CA SER A 2 25.98 -13.52 -41.53
C SER A 2 26.40 -14.42 -40.35
N ASP A 3 25.95 -14.25 -39.10
CA ASP A 3 24.65 -13.78 -38.65
C ASP A 3 24.74 -13.04 -37.29
N THR A 4 23.94 -11.99 -37.20
CA THR A 4 23.53 -11.34 -35.96
C THR A 4 22.50 -12.23 -35.28
N ASP A 5 22.71 -12.61 -34.03
CA ASP A 5 21.61 -13.07 -33.16
C ASP A 5 21.54 -12.17 -31.94
N THR A 6 20.65 -11.17 -32.05
CA THR A 6 20.23 -10.30 -30.95
C THR A 6 19.16 -11.04 -30.19
N ALA A 7 19.53 -11.69 -29.09
CA ALA A 7 18.57 -12.23 -28.15
C ALA A 7 17.83 -11.08 -27.44
N THR A 8 16.51 -11.06 -27.64
CA THR A 8 15.49 -10.12 -27.18
C THR A 8 15.51 -9.83 -25.67
N PRO A 9 15.29 -8.58 -25.21
CA PRO A 9 14.97 -8.31 -23.81
C PRO A 9 13.47 -8.52 -23.60
N ASN A 10 13.06 -9.76 -23.28
CA ASN A 10 11.67 -10.05 -22.87
C ASN A 10 11.62 -10.27 -21.35
N ALA A 11 11.42 -9.18 -20.64
CA ALA A 11 10.68 -9.20 -19.38
C ALA A 11 9.64 -8.08 -19.49
N PRO A 12 8.34 -8.33 -19.28
CA PRO A 12 7.40 -7.24 -19.14
C PRO A 12 7.78 -6.53 -17.84
N ALA A 13 8.47 -5.40 -17.96
CA ALA A 13 8.50 -4.44 -16.89
C ALA A 13 7.02 -4.09 -16.64
N ILE A 14 6.53 -4.41 -15.45
CA ILE A 14 5.27 -3.89 -14.91
C ILE A 14 5.44 -2.38 -14.77
N VAL A 15 5.34 -1.67 -15.90
CA VAL A 15 5.29 -0.22 -15.90
C VAL A 15 3.88 0.11 -15.47
N SER A 16 3.71 0.48 -14.20
CA SER A 16 2.40 0.89 -13.70
C SER A 16 1.82 1.91 -14.69
N GLN A 17 0.58 1.68 -15.11
CA GLN A 17 -0.11 2.52 -16.09
C GLN A 17 -0.48 3.89 -15.50
N ILE A 18 -0.31 4.06 -14.19
CA ILE A 18 -0.55 5.28 -13.44
C ILE A 18 0.65 6.22 -13.61
N PRO A 19 0.45 7.49 -14.02
CA PRO A 19 1.51 8.49 -14.04
C PRO A 19 2.15 8.64 -12.65
N GLU A 20 3.48 8.76 -12.58
CA GLU A 20 4.21 8.85 -11.31
C GLU A 20 3.75 10.00 -10.40
N ALA A 21 3.33 11.12 -11.00
CA ALA A 21 2.73 12.24 -10.27
C ALA A 21 1.39 11.87 -9.60
N GLU A 22 0.59 11.04 -10.24
CA GLU A 22 -0.68 10.55 -9.68
C GLU A 22 -0.43 9.51 -8.59
N LEU A 23 0.51 8.59 -8.83
CA LEU A 23 0.92 7.58 -7.85
C LEU A 23 1.42 8.24 -6.55
N THR A 24 2.23 9.30 -6.67
CA THR A 24 2.72 10.07 -5.52
C THR A 24 1.55 10.70 -4.75
N ARG A 25 0.59 11.31 -5.45
CA ARG A 25 -0.58 11.92 -4.80
C ARG A 25 -1.44 10.88 -4.08
N LEU A 26 -1.74 9.76 -4.73
CA LEU A 26 -2.50 8.66 -4.12
C LEU A 26 -1.75 8.11 -2.90
N THR A 27 -0.44 7.92 -3.00
CA THR A 27 0.39 7.46 -1.88
C THR A 27 0.33 8.44 -0.73
N ASP A 28 0.50 9.73 -0.98
CA ASP A 28 0.45 10.78 0.05
C ASP A 28 -0.93 10.83 0.73
N ASP A 29 -2.01 10.73 -0.05
CA ASP A 29 -3.38 10.74 0.45
C ASP A 29 -3.68 9.48 1.29
N ILE A 30 -3.22 8.30 0.84
CA ILE A 30 -3.33 7.03 1.56
C ILE A 30 -2.52 7.09 2.88
N VAL A 31 -1.30 7.63 2.85
CA VAL A 31 -0.48 7.82 4.06
C VAL A 31 -1.15 8.78 5.02
N ALA A 32 -1.72 9.88 4.54
CA ALA A 32 -2.46 10.82 5.37
C ALA A 32 -3.70 10.17 6.01
N ALA A 33 -4.43 9.35 5.25
CA ALA A 33 -5.56 8.58 5.76
C ALA A 33 -5.13 7.58 6.83
N MET A 34 -4.03 6.82 6.62
CA MET A 34 -3.49 5.90 7.62
C MET A 34 -3.02 6.60 8.89
N LYS A 35 -2.46 7.81 8.79
CA LYS A 35 -2.07 8.63 9.96
C LYS A 35 -3.26 9.10 10.80
N SER A 36 -4.48 9.06 10.26
CA SER A 36 -5.71 9.37 11.01
C SER A 36 -6.23 8.17 11.83
N VAL A 37 -5.69 6.98 11.57
CA VAL A 37 -6.04 5.75 12.30
C VAL A 37 -5.05 5.57 13.44
N TYR A 38 -5.58 5.55 14.66
CA TYR A 38 -4.82 5.39 15.90
C TYR A 38 -5.10 4.04 16.54
N ASP A 39 -4.08 3.46 17.18
CA ASP A 39 -4.26 2.24 17.95
C ASP A 39 -5.02 2.54 19.27
N PRO A 40 -6.09 1.80 19.60
CA PRO A 40 -6.89 2.04 20.81
C PRO A 40 -6.16 1.65 22.11
N GLU A 41 -5.15 0.78 22.04
CA GLU A 41 -4.31 0.39 23.19
C GLU A 41 -3.15 1.37 23.40
N ILE A 42 -2.58 1.88 22.30
CA ILE A 42 -1.49 2.86 22.32
C ILE A 42 -1.89 4.04 21.42
N PRO A 43 -2.17 5.25 21.94
CA PRO A 43 -2.70 6.38 21.18
C PRO A 43 -1.63 7.05 20.30
N VAL A 44 -1.07 6.27 19.39
CA VAL A 44 -0.08 6.61 18.38
C VAL A 44 -0.64 6.11 17.05
N ASP A 45 -0.29 6.79 15.96
CA ASP A 45 -0.77 6.41 14.65
C ASP A 45 -0.08 5.12 14.15
N ILE A 46 -0.82 4.32 13.40
CA ILE A 46 -0.37 3.01 12.92
C ILE A 46 0.81 3.10 11.93
N TYR A 47 0.98 4.25 11.28
CA TYR A 47 2.00 4.47 10.27
C TYR A 47 3.37 4.72 10.91
N GLU A 48 3.43 5.61 11.90
CA GLU A 48 4.61 5.92 12.70
C GLU A 48 4.97 4.78 13.66
N LEU A 49 3.98 3.98 14.10
CA LEU A 49 4.25 2.71 14.81
C LEU A 49 4.97 1.67 13.93
N GLY A 50 4.97 1.85 12.60
CA GLY A 50 5.60 0.91 11.67
C GLY A 50 4.84 -0.41 11.55
N LEU A 51 3.51 -0.41 11.77
CA LEU A 51 2.66 -1.58 11.58
C LEU A 51 2.40 -1.86 10.10
N ILE A 52 2.56 -0.85 9.24
CA ILE A 52 2.45 -0.97 7.78
C ILE A 52 3.80 -1.38 7.21
N TYR A 53 3.85 -2.53 6.54
CA TYR A 53 5.05 -2.99 5.82
C TYR A 53 5.11 -2.48 4.40
N LYS A 54 3.96 -2.50 3.71
CA LYS A 54 3.91 -2.21 2.28
C LYS A 54 2.56 -1.67 1.89
N VAL A 55 2.57 -0.75 0.93
CA VAL A 55 1.38 -0.25 0.24
C VAL A 55 1.65 -0.39 -1.25
N ASP A 56 0.90 -1.25 -1.91
CA ASP A 56 0.94 -1.40 -3.37
C ASP A 56 -0.34 -0.81 -3.97
N ILE A 57 -0.19 0.06 -4.94
CA ILE A 57 -1.30 0.62 -5.72
C ILE A 57 -1.25 -0.05 -7.08
N ALA A 58 -2.26 -0.85 -7.40
CA ALA A 58 -2.36 -1.52 -8.69
C ALA A 58 -2.97 -0.59 -9.75
N ASP A 59 -2.78 -0.97 -11.02
CA ASP A 59 -3.21 -0.17 -12.17
C ASP A 59 -4.74 0.02 -12.27
N ASP A 60 -5.51 -0.86 -11.63
CA ASP A 60 -6.97 -0.76 -11.50
C ASP A 60 -7.41 0.16 -10.34
N ARG A 61 -6.47 0.87 -9.71
CA ARG A 61 -6.64 1.70 -8.52
C ARG A 61 -7.02 0.92 -7.26
N SER A 62 -6.84 -0.41 -7.26
CA SER A 62 -6.90 -1.17 -6.01
C SER A 62 -5.65 -0.89 -5.18
N VAL A 63 -5.85 -0.77 -3.87
CA VAL A 63 -4.77 -0.54 -2.90
C VAL A 63 -4.64 -1.78 -2.04
N ALA A 64 -3.48 -2.42 -2.08
CA ALA A 64 -3.13 -3.52 -1.21
C ALA A 64 -2.21 -3.01 -0.10
N VAL A 65 -2.67 -3.13 1.15
CA VAL A 65 -1.91 -2.74 2.34
C VAL A 65 -1.49 -4.00 3.09
N GLU A 66 -0.17 -4.20 3.20
CA GLU A 66 0.41 -5.25 4.02
C GLU A 66 0.74 -4.67 5.40
N MET A 67 0.16 -5.26 6.45
CA MET A 67 0.37 -4.83 7.82
C MET A 67 0.54 -6.01 8.77
N THR A 68 1.16 -5.76 9.91
CA THR A 68 1.26 -6.70 11.02
C THR A 68 0.33 -6.29 12.15
N LEU A 69 -0.32 -7.27 12.76
CA LEU A 69 -1.12 -7.06 13.96
C LEU A 69 -0.40 -7.73 15.11
N THR A 70 -0.08 -6.94 16.13
CA THR A 70 0.47 -7.44 17.38
C THR A 70 -0.61 -8.22 18.12
N THR A 71 -0.55 -9.54 17.97
CA THR A 71 -1.29 -10.60 18.70
C THR A 71 -2.65 -11.02 18.09
N PRO A 72 -2.82 -12.30 17.72
CA PRO A 72 -4.07 -12.82 17.13
C PRO A 72 -5.28 -12.87 18.07
N ASN A 73 -5.10 -12.52 19.35
CA ASN A 73 -6.14 -12.62 20.39
C ASN A 73 -6.57 -11.25 20.96
N CYS A 74 -6.10 -10.13 20.40
CA CYS A 74 -6.52 -8.82 20.87
C CYS A 74 -7.78 -8.34 20.10
N PRO A 75 -8.84 -7.85 20.77
CA PRO A 75 -10.01 -7.28 20.09
C PRO A 75 -9.66 -6.15 19.11
N ALA A 76 -8.59 -5.38 19.37
CA ALA A 76 -8.10 -4.34 18.47
C ALA A 76 -7.63 -4.90 17.11
N ALA A 77 -7.17 -6.15 17.05
CA ALA A 77 -6.73 -6.80 15.80
C ALA A 77 -7.89 -7.07 14.82
N ALA A 78 -9.14 -7.11 15.31
CA ALA A 78 -10.31 -7.24 14.45
C ALA A 78 -10.78 -5.88 13.90
N GLU A 79 -10.59 -4.80 14.66
CA GLU A 79 -11.11 -3.47 14.32
C GLU A 79 -10.10 -2.64 13.51
N LEU A 80 -8.80 -2.74 13.81
CA LEU A 80 -7.75 -1.99 13.13
C LEU A 80 -7.73 -2.18 11.60
N PRO A 81 -7.75 -3.43 11.06
CA PRO A 81 -7.76 -3.61 9.61
C PRO A 81 -8.98 -2.98 8.94
N GLY A 82 -10.16 -3.08 9.57
CA GLY A 82 -11.37 -2.46 9.04
C GLY A 82 -11.32 -0.94 9.09
N MET A 83 -10.73 -0.33 10.13
CA MET A 83 -10.51 1.11 10.17
C MET A 83 -9.55 1.59 9.08
N VAL A 84 -8.46 0.85 8.85
CA VAL A 84 -7.51 1.15 7.76
C VAL A 84 -8.16 0.99 6.40
N GLU A 85 -8.88 -0.11 6.16
CA GLU A 85 -9.60 -0.34 4.92
C GLU A 85 -10.59 0.81 4.64
N ASN A 86 -11.36 1.24 5.65
CA ASN A 86 -12.27 2.38 5.51
C ASN A 86 -11.54 3.70 5.26
N ALA A 87 -10.42 3.94 5.94
CA ALA A 87 -9.63 5.16 5.74
C ALA A 87 -9.04 5.21 4.33
N VAL A 88 -8.45 4.12 3.85
CA VAL A 88 -7.92 3.98 2.48
C VAL A 88 -9.05 4.07 1.45
N ALA A 89 -10.20 3.45 1.69
CA ALA A 89 -11.36 3.52 0.80
C ALA A 89 -12.00 4.92 0.74
N SER A 90 -11.69 5.80 1.68
CA SER A 90 -12.14 7.21 1.67
C SER A 90 -11.28 8.11 0.78
N VAL A 91 -10.11 7.62 0.31
CA VAL A 91 -9.24 8.33 -0.63
C VAL A 91 -9.87 8.29 -2.03
N PRO A 92 -10.01 9.45 -2.71
CA PRO A 92 -10.71 9.58 -4.00
C PRO A 92 -9.97 9.00 -5.22
#